data_AF-A0A2S3WDN0-F1
#
_entry.id   AF-A0A2S3WDN0-F1
#
_cell.length_a   1.000
_cell.length_b   1.000
_cell.length_c   1.000
_cell.angle_alpha   90.00
_cell.angle_beta   90.00
_cell.angle_gamma   90.00
#
_symmetry.space_group_name_H-M   'P 1'
#
loop_
_entity.id
_entity.type
_entity.pdbx_description
1 polymer ?
#
loop_
_entity_poly.entity_id
_entity_poly.type
_entity_poly.pdbx_seq_one_letter_code
_entity_poly.pdbx_strand_id
1 'polypeptide(L)'
;MSKLMHTGRSLLELLLVSAVGLIPIVSGLTVMFYQLERKLDENARISAQEALFAIDRRLDSLLLTASTASQFSGQACDNVIEQLRAMTASDPRIHSLELTKDDLAYCSTLPTIIPHHIDITAGRTVRLNFDSPTTPNGVMVEYRLSDDGPGIIATSYGIELRRELQGFQDGLVLVLEFEDAYLWSQGDSRDQQQPSQSEFFRSAPSTRHDYRVNVGYPAGYTLAEARTLMVQVLPSLTLVGLLTAAITYWGILRARRKRERTTA
;
A
#
# COMPACT_ATOMS: atom_id res chain seq x y z
N MET A 1 -64.51 20.10 -17.62
CA MET A 1 -63.19 19.76 -18.21
C MET A 1 -62.05 20.72 -17.83
N SER A 2 -62.29 21.88 -17.19
CA SER A 2 -61.22 22.86 -16.85
C SER A 2 -60.36 22.53 -15.61
N LYS A 3 -60.86 21.75 -14.64
CA LYS A 3 -60.09 21.39 -13.43
C LYS A 3 -58.90 20.46 -13.71
N LEU A 4 -59.02 19.55 -14.68
CA LEU A 4 -57.95 18.60 -15.05
C LEU A 4 -56.74 19.30 -15.71
N MET A 5 -56.96 20.35 -16.51
CA MET A 5 -55.88 21.12 -17.14
C MET A 5 -55.06 21.96 -16.14
N HIS A 6 -55.69 22.43 -15.05
CA HIS A 6 -55.00 23.21 -14.03
C HIS A 6 -54.11 22.35 -13.12
N THR A 7 -54.55 21.12 -12.82
CA THR A 7 -53.80 20.14 -12.03
C THR A 7 -52.54 19.67 -12.76
N GLY A 8 -52.64 19.37 -14.07
CA GLY A 8 -51.48 18.95 -14.86
C GLY A 8 -50.37 20.00 -14.94
N ARG A 9 -50.73 21.28 -15.06
CA ARG A 9 -49.76 22.39 -15.10
C ARG A 9 -49.07 22.63 -13.77
N SER A 10 -49.79 22.49 -12.65
CA SER A 10 -49.20 22.63 -11.31
C SER A 10 -48.26 21.47 -10.96
N LEU A 11 -48.58 20.26 -11.43
CA LEU A 11 -47.75 19.08 -11.21
C LEU A 11 -46.44 19.15 -12.02
N LEU A 12 -46.52 19.66 -13.26
CA LEU A 12 -45.34 19.87 -14.11
C LEU A 12 -44.40 20.96 -13.55
N GLU A 13 -44.95 22.02 -12.95
CA GLU A 13 -44.14 23.04 -12.26
C GLU A 13 -43.45 22.51 -10.99
N LEU A 14 -44.12 21.65 -10.22
CA LEU A 14 -43.51 20.98 -9.07
C LEU A 14 -42.40 20.02 -9.48
N LEU A 15 -42.62 19.23 -10.54
CA LEU A 15 -41.59 18.35 -11.10
C LEU A 15 -40.38 19.16 -11.57
N LEU A 16 -40.60 20.28 -12.24
CA LEU A 16 -39.54 21.16 -12.72
C LEU A 16 -38.72 21.74 -11.56
N VAL A 17 -39.37 22.23 -10.50
CA VAL A 17 -38.67 22.74 -9.30
C VAL A 17 -37.89 21.63 -8.60
N SER A 18 -38.46 20.43 -8.47
CA SER A 18 -37.75 19.28 -7.88
C SER A 18 -36.55 18.84 -8.71
N ALA A 19 -36.67 18.82 -10.04
CA ALA A 19 -35.58 18.45 -10.93
C ALA A 19 -34.44 19.46 -10.84
N VAL A 20 -34.75 20.76 -10.86
CA VAL A 20 -33.75 21.83 -10.74
C VAL A 20 -33.04 21.81 -9.39
N GLY A 21 -33.74 21.50 -8.29
CA GLY A 21 -33.14 21.35 -6.96
C GLY A 21 -32.28 20.09 -6.78
N LEU A 22 -32.61 18.99 -7.48
CA LEU A 22 -31.88 17.73 -7.40
C LEU A 22 -30.61 17.70 -8.24
N ILE A 23 -30.56 18.43 -9.36
CA ILE A 23 -29.41 18.43 -10.27
C ILE A 23 -28.08 18.72 -9.53
N PRO A 24 -27.94 19.80 -8.74
CA PRO A 24 -26.69 20.10 -8.03
C PRO A 24 -26.25 19.00 -7.06
N ILE A 25 -27.21 18.33 -6.43
CA ILE A 25 -26.95 17.26 -5.46
C ILE A 25 -26.40 16.03 -6.19
N VAL A 26 -27.08 15.59 -7.25
CA VAL A 26 -26.65 14.42 -8.04
C VAL A 26 -25.31 14.68 -8.72
N SER A 27 -25.12 15.86 -9.32
CA SER A 27 -23.85 16.21 -9.95
C SER A 27 -22.72 16.29 -8.93
N GLY A 28 -22.96 16.88 -7.75
CA GLY A 28 -21.96 17.00 -6.69
C GLY A 28 -21.51 15.63 -6.18
N LEU A 29 -22.46 14.73 -5.93
CA LEU A 29 -22.15 13.36 -5.48
C LEU A 29 -21.39 12.55 -6.53
N THR A 30 -21.77 12.68 -7.81
CA THR A 30 -21.09 11.99 -8.91
C THR A 30 -19.64 12.44 -9.03
N VAL A 31 -19.41 13.76 -8.98
CA VAL A 31 -18.06 14.34 -9.04
C VAL A 31 -17.23 13.90 -7.82
N MET A 32 -17.82 13.90 -6.63
CA MET A 32 -17.15 13.44 -5.41
C MET A 32 -16.70 11.98 -5.52
N PHE A 33 -17.57 11.08 -5.99
CA PHE A 33 -17.22 9.67 -6.15
C PHE A 33 -16.07 9.49 -7.15
N TYR A 34 -16.13 10.18 -8.29
CA TYR A 34 -15.05 10.17 -9.27
C TYR A 34 -13.73 10.71 -8.72
N GLN A 35 -13.77 11.79 -7.91
CA GLN A 35 -12.58 12.34 -7.25
C GLN A 35 -11.98 11.36 -6.24
N LEU A 36 -12.83 10.65 -5.50
CA LEU A 36 -12.38 9.63 -4.55
C LEU A 36 -11.66 8.50 -5.26
N GLU A 37 -12.26 7.90 -6.30
CA GLU A 37 -11.62 6.81 -7.05
C GLU A 37 -10.28 7.25 -7.64
N ARG A 38 -10.23 8.44 -8.24
CA ARG A 38 -8.98 9.01 -8.76
C ARG A 38 -7.93 9.21 -7.67
N LYS A 39 -8.33 9.67 -6.49
CA LYS A 39 -7.43 9.86 -5.34
C LYS A 39 -6.90 8.52 -4.84
N LEU A 40 -7.75 7.50 -4.68
CA LEU A 40 -7.35 6.18 -4.21
C LEU A 40 -6.39 5.51 -5.19
N ASP A 41 -6.68 5.59 -6.48
CA ASP A 41 -5.84 5.06 -7.56
C ASP A 41 -4.46 5.71 -7.59
N GLU A 42 -4.41 7.05 -7.50
CA GLU A 42 -3.16 7.80 -7.50
C GLU A 42 -2.37 7.56 -6.21
N ASN A 43 -3.03 7.48 -5.06
CA ASN A 43 -2.40 7.16 -3.79
C ASN A 43 -1.77 5.76 -3.84
N ALA A 44 -2.49 4.75 -4.33
CA ALA A 44 -1.95 3.40 -4.51
C ALA A 44 -0.72 3.38 -5.43
N ARG A 45 -0.75 4.18 -6.51
CA ARG A 45 0.38 4.32 -7.45
C ARG A 45 1.61 4.96 -6.79
N ILE A 46 1.41 6.06 -6.07
CA ILE A 46 2.49 6.80 -5.39
C ILE A 46 3.07 5.94 -4.26
N SER A 47 2.22 5.39 -3.39
CA SER A 47 2.66 4.55 -2.27
C SER A 47 3.40 3.30 -2.72
N ALA A 48 3.04 2.70 -3.86
CA ALA A 48 3.81 1.58 -4.42
C ALA A 48 5.25 2.00 -4.79
N GLN A 49 5.43 3.18 -5.39
CA GLN A 49 6.76 3.69 -5.75
C GLN A 49 7.58 4.10 -4.53
N GLU A 50 6.94 4.77 -3.56
CA GLU A 50 7.60 5.17 -2.31
C GLU A 50 8.00 3.97 -1.46
N ALA A 51 7.14 2.96 -1.36
CA ALA A 51 7.45 1.71 -0.66
C ALA A 51 8.60 0.96 -1.33
N LEU A 52 8.59 0.84 -2.67
CA LEU A 52 9.71 0.25 -3.41
C LEU A 52 11.03 0.96 -3.09
N PHE A 53 11.04 2.30 -3.09
CA PHE A 53 12.24 3.06 -2.77
C PHE A 53 12.69 2.91 -1.31
N ALA A 54 11.75 2.87 -0.36
CA ALA A 54 12.05 2.67 1.06
C ALA A 54 12.66 1.29 1.32
N ILE A 55 12.08 0.24 0.73
CA ILE A 55 12.56 -1.14 0.88
C ILE A 55 13.89 -1.35 0.15
N ASP A 56 14.04 -0.84 -1.08
CA ASP A 56 15.32 -0.87 -1.81
C ASP A 56 16.45 -0.27 -0.97
N ARG A 57 16.21 0.87 -0.30
CA ARG A 57 17.20 1.50 0.57
C ARG A 57 17.60 0.60 1.75
N ARG A 58 16.67 -0.18 2.30
CA ARG A 58 16.96 -1.13 3.38
C ARG A 58 17.80 -2.29 2.89
N LEU A 59 17.45 -2.87 1.74
CA LEU A 59 18.21 -3.97 1.13
C LEU A 59 19.59 -3.51 0.62
N ASP A 60 19.71 -2.28 0.11
CA ASP A 60 20.98 -1.69 -0.31
C ASP A 60 21.98 -1.61 0.86
N SER A 61 21.49 -1.38 2.09
CA SER A 61 22.34 -1.39 3.28
C SER A 61 22.91 -2.78 3.56
N LEU A 62 22.14 -3.85 3.29
CA LEU A 62 22.62 -5.22 3.44
C LEU A 62 23.65 -5.56 2.36
N LEU A 63 23.37 -5.17 1.12
CA LEU A 63 24.30 -5.32 0.01
C LEU A 63 25.63 -4.62 0.31
N LEU A 64 25.61 -3.38 0.83
CA LEU A 64 26.84 -2.66 1.17
C LEU A 64 27.66 -3.42 2.22
N THR A 65 27.04 -3.91 3.29
CA THR A 65 27.74 -4.68 4.33
C THR A 65 28.27 -5.99 3.78
N ALA A 66 27.47 -6.74 3.00
CA ALA A 66 27.90 -7.98 2.36
C ALA A 66 29.10 -7.73 1.42
N SER A 67 29.05 -6.66 0.63
CA SER A 67 30.14 -6.27 -0.28
C SER A 67 31.41 -5.90 0.48
N THR A 68 31.31 -5.25 1.63
CA THR A 68 32.47 -4.93 2.47
C THR A 68 33.05 -6.19 3.10
N ALA A 69 32.20 -7.13 3.50
CA ALA A 69 32.64 -8.40 4.04
C ALA A 69 33.27 -9.31 2.98
N SER A 70 33.00 -9.08 1.67
CA SER A 70 33.45 -9.96 0.56
C SER A 70 34.96 -10.15 0.50
N GLN A 71 35.74 -9.18 1.01
CA GLN A 71 37.20 -9.28 1.12
C GLN A 71 37.69 -10.42 2.03
N PHE A 72 36.84 -10.91 2.94
CA PHE A 72 37.14 -12.01 3.85
C PHE A 72 36.75 -13.38 3.27
N SER A 73 36.03 -13.38 2.14
CA SER A 73 35.55 -14.59 1.50
C SER A 73 36.72 -15.49 1.05
N GLY A 74 36.65 -16.77 1.38
CA GLY A 74 37.70 -17.76 1.08
C GLY A 74 38.85 -17.82 2.09
N GLN A 75 38.90 -16.93 3.09
CA GLN A 75 39.84 -17.02 4.20
C GLN A 75 39.35 -18.01 5.28
N ALA A 76 40.27 -18.55 6.07
CA ALA A 76 39.95 -19.43 7.19
C ALA A 76 39.17 -18.68 8.29
N CYS A 77 38.11 -19.30 8.83
CA CYS A 77 37.21 -18.65 9.80
C CYS A 77 37.94 -18.08 11.02
N ASP A 78 38.93 -18.81 11.55
CA ASP A 78 39.72 -18.40 12.73
C ASP A 78 40.43 -17.05 12.56
N ASN A 79 40.78 -16.68 11.32
CA ASN A 79 41.50 -15.44 11.04
C ASN A 79 40.57 -14.23 10.85
N VAL A 80 39.30 -14.46 10.50
CA VAL A 80 38.36 -13.40 10.06
C VAL A 80 37.16 -13.21 10.98
N ILE A 81 36.86 -14.18 11.84
CA ILE A 81 35.65 -14.17 12.67
C ILE A 81 35.55 -12.94 13.57
N GLU A 82 36.66 -12.49 14.17
CA GLU A 82 36.67 -11.30 15.03
C GLU A 82 36.40 -10.01 14.24
N GLN A 83 36.87 -9.94 12.99
CA GLN A 83 36.58 -8.80 12.10
C GLN A 83 35.12 -8.81 11.66
N LEU A 84 34.56 -9.97 11.32
CA LEU A 84 33.14 -10.13 11.00
C LEU A 84 32.26 -9.72 12.19
N ARG A 85 32.61 -10.16 13.40
CA ARG A 85 31.92 -9.77 14.65
C ARG A 85 31.98 -8.28 14.90
N ALA A 86 33.14 -7.65 14.70
CA ALA A 86 33.29 -6.20 14.81
C ALA A 86 32.38 -5.45 13.81
N MET A 87 32.24 -5.94 12.58
CA MET A 87 31.32 -5.36 11.59
C MET A 87 29.85 -5.47 12.05
N THR A 88 29.41 -6.66 12.49
CA THR A 88 28.04 -6.83 13.00
C THR A 88 27.76 -6.02 14.27
N ALA A 89 28.77 -5.82 15.12
CA ALA A 89 28.65 -4.97 16.30
C ALA A 89 28.55 -3.47 15.96
N SER A 90 29.09 -3.07 14.80
CA SER A 90 29.09 -1.66 14.36
C SER A 90 27.80 -1.23 13.64
N ASP A 91 27.06 -2.17 13.06
CA ASP A 91 25.78 -1.89 12.39
C ASP A 91 24.63 -2.71 13.00
N PRO A 92 23.77 -2.11 13.84
CA PRO A 92 22.69 -2.81 14.52
C PRO A 92 21.59 -3.34 13.58
N ARG A 93 21.62 -2.95 12.31
CA ARG A 93 20.68 -3.46 11.30
C ARG A 93 21.10 -4.85 10.80
N ILE A 94 22.34 -5.24 11.01
CA ILE A 94 22.88 -6.53 10.59
C ILE A 94 22.77 -7.48 11.78
N HIS A 95 21.99 -8.54 11.63
CA HIS A 95 21.86 -9.58 12.63
C HIS A 95 23.05 -10.54 12.59
N SER A 96 23.45 -10.98 11.40
CA SER A 96 24.59 -11.88 11.21
C SER A 96 25.25 -11.71 9.85
N LEU A 97 26.51 -12.15 9.80
CA LEU A 97 27.28 -12.32 8.58
C LEU A 97 27.79 -13.75 8.51
N GLU A 98 27.65 -14.36 7.35
CA GLU A 98 28.08 -15.73 7.10
C GLU A 98 28.93 -15.78 5.83
N LEU A 99 30.06 -16.47 5.92
CA LEU A 99 30.89 -16.78 4.77
C LEU A 99 30.53 -18.16 4.25
N THR A 100 30.40 -18.25 2.94
CA THR A 100 29.86 -19.41 2.26
C THR A 100 30.87 -19.91 1.25
N LYS A 101 30.88 -21.20 0.97
CA LYS A 101 31.68 -21.80 -0.08
C LYS A 101 30.95 -23.02 -0.60
N ASP A 102 30.74 -23.10 -1.91
CA ASP A 102 30.01 -24.20 -2.55
C ASP A 102 28.62 -24.41 -1.89
N ASP A 103 27.88 -23.31 -1.67
CA ASP A 103 26.57 -23.25 -1.00
C ASP A 103 26.53 -23.79 0.45
N LEU A 104 27.69 -23.88 1.10
CA LEU A 104 27.82 -24.25 2.51
C LEU A 104 28.35 -23.06 3.33
N ALA A 105 27.61 -22.66 4.35
CA ALA A 105 28.09 -21.68 5.33
C ALA A 105 29.20 -22.32 6.18
N TYR A 106 30.42 -21.79 6.14
CA TYR A 106 31.57 -22.33 6.87
C TYR A 106 32.04 -21.44 8.03
N CYS A 107 31.62 -20.18 8.06
CA CYS A 107 31.93 -19.23 9.12
C CYS A 107 30.71 -18.35 9.36
N SER A 108 30.33 -18.13 10.62
CA SER A 108 29.19 -17.29 11.00
C SER A 108 29.54 -16.44 12.22
N THR A 109 29.08 -15.20 12.26
CA THR A 109 29.19 -14.34 13.44
C THR A 109 28.34 -14.85 14.61
N LEU A 110 27.30 -15.64 14.33
CA LEU A 110 26.47 -16.27 15.35
C LEU A 110 27.14 -17.55 15.88
N PRO A 111 27.15 -17.77 17.20
CA PRO A 111 27.89 -18.86 17.84
C PRO A 111 27.31 -20.26 17.59
N THR A 112 26.18 -20.40 16.90
CA THR A 112 25.36 -21.62 16.88
C THR A 112 25.01 -22.12 15.47
N ILE A 113 25.96 -22.20 14.55
CA ILE A 113 25.70 -22.75 13.22
C ILE A 113 26.77 -23.78 12.84
N ILE A 114 26.35 -25.05 12.80
CA ILE A 114 26.99 -26.16 12.09
C ILE A 114 26.92 -25.83 10.59
N PRO A 115 27.89 -26.21 9.74
CA PRO A 115 27.76 -26.03 8.30
C PRO A 115 26.39 -26.51 7.82
N HIS A 116 25.64 -25.59 7.23
CA HIS A 116 24.30 -25.83 6.71
C HIS A 116 24.24 -25.36 5.27
N HIS A 117 23.32 -25.95 4.52
CA HIS A 117 23.12 -25.60 3.13
C HIS A 117 22.30 -24.32 3.03
N ILE A 118 22.69 -23.47 2.11
CA ILE A 118 22.00 -22.21 1.85
C ILE A 118 20.83 -22.51 0.92
N ASP A 119 19.63 -22.32 1.45
CA ASP A 119 18.40 -22.61 0.73
C ASP A 119 17.87 -21.35 0.00
N ILE A 120 18.78 -20.64 -0.70
CA ILE A 120 18.42 -19.51 -1.55
C ILE A 120 18.47 -20.00 -3.01
N THR A 121 17.32 -19.96 -3.68
CA THR A 121 17.17 -20.35 -5.09
C THR A 121 18.27 -19.73 -5.95
N ALA A 122 18.95 -20.53 -6.77
CA ALA A 122 20.03 -20.06 -7.65
C ALA A 122 19.55 -18.89 -8.53
N GLY A 123 20.38 -17.85 -8.66
CA GLY A 123 20.05 -16.61 -9.38
C GLY A 123 19.28 -15.58 -8.56
N ARG A 124 18.93 -15.87 -7.30
CA ARG A 124 18.29 -14.91 -6.39
C ARG A 124 19.24 -14.34 -5.37
N THR A 125 19.04 -13.07 -5.05
CA THR A 125 19.87 -12.32 -4.11
C THR A 125 19.23 -12.15 -2.74
N VAL A 126 17.90 -12.23 -2.63
CA VAL A 126 17.17 -11.97 -1.37
C VAL A 126 16.16 -13.06 -1.09
N ARG A 127 16.08 -13.48 0.18
CA ARG A 127 15.10 -14.46 0.68
C ARG A 127 14.56 -14.06 2.05
N LEU A 128 13.30 -14.43 2.32
CA LEU A 128 12.74 -14.44 3.67
C LEU A 128 12.91 -15.82 4.30
N ASN A 129 13.61 -15.88 5.43
CA ASN A 129 13.79 -17.10 6.22
C ASN A 129 12.91 -17.03 7.49
N PHE A 130 12.04 -18.03 7.66
CA PHE A 130 11.11 -18.13 8.79
C PHE A 130 11.52 -19.18 9.83
N ASP A 131 12.51 -20.02 9.52
CA ASP A 131 12.92 -21.19 10.30
C ASP A 131 14.27 -20.98 10.99
N SER A 132 14.64 -19.72 11.23
CA SER A 132 15.91 -19.39 11.87
C SER A 132 15.92 -19.86 13.34
N PRO A 133 16.90 -20.69 13.75
CA PRO A 133 17.03 -21.13 15.14
C PRO A 133 17.40 -19.99 16.09
N THR A 134 18.01 -18.90 15.58
CA THR A 134 18.41 -17.74 16.38
C THR A 134 17.29 -16.73 16.58
N THR A 135 16.21 -16.81 15.80
CA THR A 135 14.99 -16.01 16.05
C THR A 135 13.74 -16.85 15.78
N PRO A 136 13.39 -17.71 16.75
CA PRO A 136 12.17 -18.51 16.68
C PRO A 136 10.94 -17.60 16.52
N ASN A 137 10.02 -17.97 15.64
CA ASN A 137 8.82 -17.20 15.27
C ASN A 137 9.11 -15.84 14.61
N GLY A 138 10.37 -15.50 14.37
CA GLY A 138 10.76 -14.31 13.62
C GLY A 138 10.69 -14.53 12.11
N VAL A 139 10.95 -13.44 11.39
CA VAL A 139 11.27 -13.46 9.97
C VAL A 139 12.63 -12.79 9.81
N MET A 140 13.52 -13.46 9.08
CA MET A 140 14.85 -12.98 8.73
C MET A 140 14.88 -12.64 7.24
N VAL A 141 15.61 -11.59 6.90
CA VAL A 141 15.89 -11.20 5.51
C VAL A 141 17.34 -11.57 5.25
N GLU A 142 17.55 -12.53 4.36
CA GLU A 142 18.87 -13.00 3.98
C GLU A 142 19.23 -12.41 2.61
N TYR A 143 20.40 -11.79 2.54
CA TYR A 143 20.96 -11.24 1.32
C TYR A 143 22.20 -12.04 0.92
N ARG A 144 22.17 -12.72 -0.23
CA ARG A 144 23.30 -13.46 -0.79
C ARG A 144 24.08 -12.58 -1.76
N LEU A 145 25.39 -12.54 -1.55
CA LEU A 145 26.36 -11.95 -2.48
C LEU A 145 27.28 -13.04 -3.02
N SER A 146 27.23 -13.22 -4.35
CA SER A 146 27.88 -14.28 -5.15
C SER A 146 27.16 -15.64 -5.11
N ASP A 147 26.87 -16.17 -6.30
CA ASP A 147 26.29 -17.51 -6.51
C ASP A 147 27.37 -18.56 -6.83
N ASP A 148 28.51 -18.14 -7.41
CA ASP A 148 29.60 -19.04 -7.80
C ASP A 148 30.82 -18.84 -6.88
N GLY A 149 31.17 -19.88 -6.13
CA GLY A 149 32.38 -19.91 -5.30
C GLY A 149 32.20 -19.37 -3.87
N PRO A 150 33.21 -18.69 -3.29
CA PRO A 150 33.14 -18.22 -1.91
C PRO A 150 32.25 -16.98 -1.83
N GLY A 151 31.08 -17.10 -1.20
CA GLY A 151 30.06 -16.07 -1.11
C GLY A 151 29.84 -15.55 0.30
N ILE A 152 28.90 -14.61 0.44
CA ILE A 152 28.52 -14.03 1.73
C ILE A 152 27.02 -13.94 1.85
N ILE A 153 26.53 -14.27 3.05
CA ILE A 153 25.15 -13.96 3.44
C ILE A 153 25.18 -12.88 4.51
N ALA A 154 24.44 -11.81 4.27
CA ALA A 154 24.11 -10.81 5.28
C ALA A 154 22.65 -10.98 5.69
N THR A 155 22.42 -11.13 6.99
CA THR A 155 21.08 -11.35 7.53
C THR A 155 20.64 -10.14 8.35
N SER A 156 19.37 -9.75 8.19
CA SER A 156 18.71 -8.72 8.99
C SER A 156 17.36 -9.20 9.49
N TYR A 157 16.78 -8.50 10.47
CA TYR A 157 15.44 -8.79 10.94
C TYR A 157 14.39 -8.25 9.96
N GLY A 158 13.45 -9.09 9.54
CA GLY A 158 12.34 -8.66 8.68
C GLY A 158 11.35 -7.72 9.37
N ILE A 159 11.46 -7.53 10.70
CA ILE A 159 10.72 -6.48 11.41
C ILE A 159 11.05 -5.08 10.90
N GLU A 160 12.28 -4.86 10.40
CA GLU A 160 12.66 -3.57 9.83
C GLU A 160 11.89 -3.28 8.54
N LEU A 161 11.69 -4.30 7.69
CA LEU A 161 10.83 -4.17 6.51
C LEU A 161 9.38 -3.91 6.91
N ARG A 162 8.87 -4.61 7.94
CA ARG A 162 7.51 -4.36 8.46
C ARG A 162 7.32 -2.93 8.95
N ARG A 163 8.31 -2.35 9.64
CA ARG A 163 8.25 -0.96 10.11
C ARG A 163 8.17 0.03 8.94
N GLU A 164 8.90 -0.21 7.85
CA GLU A 164 8.76 0.61 6.64
C GLU A 164 7.33 0.51 6.09
N LEU A 165 6.76 -0.70 6.00
CA LEU A 165 5.39 -0.91 5.52
C LEU A 165 4.33 -0.25 6.42
N GLN A 166 4.55 -0.21 7.73
CA GLN A 166 3.66 0.48 8.68
C GLN A 166 3.66 2.01 8.51
N GLY A 167 4.69 2.58 7.89
CA GLY A 167 4.79 4.02 7.63
C GLY A 167 3.77 4.53 6.61
N PHE A 168 3.24 3.65 5.75
CA PHE A 168 2.25 3.98 4.74
C PHE A 168 0.84 3.92 5.34
N GLN A 169 0.30 5.11 5.67
CA GLN A 169 -1.06 5.26 6.21
C GLN A 169 -2.11 5.39 5.07
N ASP A 170 -3.38 5.58 5.42
CA ASP A 170 -4.55 5.74 4.53
C ASP A 170 -5.31 4.45 4.14
N GLY A 171 -5.24 3.40 4.96
CA GLY A 171 -6.02 2.17 4.73
C GLY A 171 -5.51 1.31 3.57
N LEU A 172 -4.38 1.70 2.97
CA LEU A 172 -3.62 0.91 2.02
C LEU A 172 -3.01 -0.32 2.69
N VAL A 173 -3.10 -1.44 1.99
CA VAL A 173 -2.43 -2.68 2.36
C VAL A 173 -1.24 -2.86 1.44
N LEU A 174 -0.03 -2.95 2.02
CA LEU A 174 1.20 -3.22 1.31
C LEU A 174 1.72 -4.61 1.66
N VAL A 175 2.03 -5.39 0.63
CA VAL A 175 2.57 -6.74 0.72
C VAL A 175 3.84 -6.79 -0.11
N LEU A 176 4.95 -7.16 0.53
CA LEU A 176 6.19 -7.51 -0.16
C LEU A 176 6.14 -8.98 -0.51
N GLU A 177 6.48 -9.29 -1.75
CA GLU A 177 6.51 -10.65 -2.27
C GLU A 177 7.93 -10.97 -2.74
N PHE A 178 8.49 -11.99 -2.12
CA PHE A 178 9.81 -12.57 -2.36
C PHE A 178 9.59 -14.03 -2.78
N GLU A 179 9.58 -14.30 -4.08
CA GLU A 179 9.26 -15.65 -4.59
C GLU A 179 7.88 -16.13 -4.09
N ASP A 180 7.85 -17.16 -3.24
CA ASP A 180 6.65 -17.76 -2.65
C ASP A 180 6.39 -17.24 -1.22
N ALA A 181 7.25 -16.32 -0.73
CA ALA A 181 7.15 -15.71 0.57
C ALA A 181 6.58 -14.29 0.49
N TYR A 182 5.74 -13.96 1.46
CA TYR A 182 5.02 -12.70 1.58
C TYR A 182 5.28 -12.09 2.96
N LEU A 183 5.38 -10.76 3.00
CA LEU A 183 5.55 -10.00 4.22
C LEU A 183 4.70 -8.73 4.14
N TRP A 184 3.89 -8.47 5.17
CA TRP A 184 3.16 -7.20 5.31
C TRP A 184 3.34 -6.62 6.71
N SER A 185 2.78 -5.45 6.92
CA SER A 185 2.93 -4.67 8.16
C SER A 185 2.51 -5.41 9.44
N GLN A 186 1.61 -6.40 9.35
CA GLN A 186 1.02 -7.09 10.50
C GLN A 186 1.28 -8.62 10.50
N GLY A 187 1.95 -9.17 9.48
CA GLY A 187 2.03 -10.61 9.30
C GLY A 187 2.95 -11.04 8.17
N ASP A 188 2.97 -12.34 7.88
CA ASP A 188 3.79 -12.97 6.84
C ASP A 188 3.14 -14.25 6.28
N SER A 189 3.79 -14.91 5.31
CA SER A 189 3.31 -16.14 4.66
C SER A 189 2.80 -17.25 5.59
N ARG A 190 3.18 -17.25 6.87
CA ARG A 190 2.72 -18.27 7.83
C ARG A 190 1.29 -18.03 8.32
N ASP A 191 0.75 -16.83 8.13
CA ASP A 191 -0.63 -16.53 8.51
C ASP A 191 -1.63 -17.17 7.54
N GLN A 192 -2.77 -17.64 8.07
CA GLN A 192 -3.76 -18.39 7.29
C GLN A 192 -4.45 -17.57 6.20
N GLN A 193 -4.44 -16.24 6.29
CA GLN A 193 -5.17 -15.38 5.37
C GLN A 193 -4.33 -14.15 5.00
N GLN A 194 -3.99 -14.06 3.71
CA GLN A 194 -3.39 -12.87 3.12
C GLN A 194 -4.39 -11.70 3.16
N PRO A 195 -3.94 -10.47 3.47
CA PRO A 195 -4.83 -9.32 3.46
C PRO A 195 -5.34 -9.03 2.04
N SER A 196 -6.61 -8.63 1.94
CA SER A 196 -7.25 -8.31 0.66
C SER A 196 -6.65 -7.04 0.04
N GLN A 197 -6.37 -7.08 -1.26
CA GLN A 197 -5.87 -5.95 -2.06
C GLN A 197 -6.68 -5.77 -3.37
N SER A 198 -7.96 -6.12 -3.36
CA SER A 198 -8.80 -6.22 -4.56
C SER A 198 -9.12 -4.88 -5.23
N GLU A 199 -9.10 -3.78 -4.47
CA GLU A 199 -9.43 -2.45 -4.98
C GLU A 199 -8.16 -1.64 -5.29
N PHE A 200 -8.13 -1.00 -6.46
CA PHE A 200 -6.99 -0.20 -6.96
C PHE A 200 -5.63 -0.91 -6.85
N PHE A 201 -5.61 -2.21 -7.13
CA PHE A 201 -4.39 -3.02 -7.09
C PHE A 201 -3.28 -2.42 -7.99
N ARG A 202 -2.08 -2.34 -7.44
CA ARG A 202 -0.85 -1.96 -8.13
C ARG A 202 0.28 -2.88 -7.70
N SER A 203 1.06 -3.34 -8.67
CA SER A 203 2.27 -4.12 -8.43
C SER A 203 3.46 -3.39 -9.02
N ALA A 204 4.53 -3.28 -8.25
CA ALA A 204 5.78 -2.64 -8.63
C ALA A 204 6.94 -3.61 -8.34
N PRO A 205 7.54 -4.24 -9.36
CA PRO A 205 8.73 -5.06 -9.18
C PRO A 205 9.96 -4.17 -8.95
N SER A 206 10.84 -4.55 -8.02
CA SER A 206 12.13 -3.88 -7.88
C SER A 206 13.04 -4.23 -9.07
N THR A 207 13.80 -3.25 -9.53
CA THR A 207 14.82 -3.43 -10.57
C THR A 207 16.19 -3.75 -10.00
N ARG A 208 16.35 -3.65 -8.67
CA ARG A 208 17.64 -3.79 -7.97
C ARG A 208 17.75 -5.08 -7.19
N HIS A 209 16.63 -5.61 -6.70
CA HIS A 209 16.55 -6.77 -5.83
C HIS A 209 15.38 -7.67 -6.27
N ASP A 210 15.43 -8.96 -5.93
CA ASP A 210 14.47 -9.97 -6.41
C ASP A 210 13.14 -10.01 -5.64
N TYR A 211 12.46 -8.87 -5.55
CA TYR A 211 11.15 -8.76 -4.89
C TYR A 211 10.19 -7.83 -5.65
N ARG A 212 8.91 -7.92 -5.30
CA ARG A 212 7.88 -6.98 -5.76
C ARG A 212 7.06 -6.43 -4.61
N VAL A 213 6.58 -5.21 -4.77
CA VAL A 213 5.64 -4.57 -3.86
C VAL A 213 4.25 -4.64 -4.48
N ASN A 214 3.32 -5.28 -3.78
CA ASN A 214 1.92 -5.30 -4.13
C ASN A 214 1.16 -4.38 -3.18
N VAL A 215 0.37 -3.48 -3.73
CA VAL A 215 -0.38 -2.46 -2.98
C VAL A 215 -1.83 -2.47 -3.44
N GLY A 216 -2.76 -2.29 -2.51
CA GLY A 216 -4.17 -2.09 -2.83
C GLY A 216 -4.99 -1.85 -1.59
N TYR A 217 -6.28 -1.64 -1.78
CA TYR A 217 -7.25 -1.49 -0.70
C TYR A 217 -8.04 -2.79 -0.52
N PRO A 218 -8.49 -3.06 0.72
CA PRO A 218 -9.38 -4.19 0.98
C PRO A 218 -10.73 -4.00 0.29
N ALA A 219 -11.41 -5.11 0.03
CA ALA A 219 -12.75 -5.08 -0.57
C ALA A 219 -13.72 -4.26 0.30
N GLY A 220 -14.50 -3.39 -0.35
CA GLY A 220 -15.47 -2.50 0.29
C GLY A 220 -14.89 -1.19 0.80
N TYR A 221 -13.58 -0.94 0.67
CA TYR A 221 -12.94 0.27 1.18
C TYR A 221 -13.47 1.54 0.51
N THR A 222 -13.56 1.55 -0.82
CA THR A 222 -14.06 2.71 -1.58
C THR A 222 -15.46 3.10 -1.14
N LEU A 223 -16.33 2.11 -0.92
CA LEU A 223 -17.71 2.37 -0.51
C LEU A 223 -17.79 2.87 0.93
N ALA A 224 -17.00 2.30 1.84
CA ALA A 224 -16.90 2.76 3.23
C ALA A 224 -16.41 4.21 3.30
N GLU A 225 -15.35 4.53 2.55
CA GLU A 225 -14.77 5.87 2.51
C GLU A 225 -15.71 6.88 1.84
N ALA A 226 -16.36 6.49 0.72
CA ALA A 226 -17.37 7.30 0.06
C ALA A 226 -18.53 7.65 1.00
N ARG A 227 -18.98 6.71 1.84
CA ARG A 227 -20.04 6.95 2.82
C ARG A 227 -19.63 7.99 3.87
N THR A 228 -18.40 7.91 4.36
CA THR A 228 -17.84 8.87 5.32
C THR A 228 -17.79 10.27 4.72
N LEU A 229 -17.24 10.41 3.51
CA LEU A 229 -17.18 11.69 2.79
C LEU A 229 -18.56 12.22 2.43
N MET A 230 -19.49 11.34 2.03
CA MET A 230 -20.85 11.72 1.71
C MET A 230 -21.56 12.36 2.90
N VAL A 231 -21.43 11.81 4.11
CA VAL A 231 -22.04 12.38 5.32
C VAL A 231 -21.52 13.80 5.59
N GLN A 232 -20.26 14.09 5.26
CA GLN A 232 -19.66 15.41 5.45
C GLN A 232 -20.12 16.43 4.40
N VAL A 233 -20.30 16.01 3.14
CA VAL A 233 -20.61 16.91 2.00
C VAL A 233 -22.13 17.09 1.79
N LEU A 234 -22.95 16.13 2.19
CA LEU A 234 -24.40 16.15 1.97
C LEU A 234 -25.13 17.37 2.57
N PRO A 235 -24.78 17.91 3.76
CA PRO A 235 -25.42 19.11 4.28
C PRO A 235 -25.22 20.35 3.41
N SER A 236 -24.04 20.53 2.80
CA SER A 236 -23.78 21.69 1.95
C SER A 236 -24.49 21.55 0.60
N LEU A 237 -24.49 20.36 0.00
CA LEU A 237 -25.22 20.09 -1.25
C LEU A 237 -26.73 20.24 -1.09
N THR A 238 -27.29 19.78 0.03
CA THR A 238 -28.74 19.92 0.31
C THR A 238 -29.13 21.39 0.47
N LEU A 239 -28.31 22.20 1.15
CA LEU A 239 -28.52 23.65 1.26
C LEU A 239 -28.52 24.34 -0.11
N VAL A 240 -27.56 24.01 -0.98
CA VAL A 240 -27.51 24.53 -2.36
C VAL A 240 -28.73 24.10 -3.16
N GLY A 241 -29.13 22.83 -3.08
CA GLY A 241 -30.31 22.31 -3.76
C GLY A 241 -31.59 23.03 -3.31
N LEU A 242 -31.76 23.22 -2.00
CA LEU A 242 -32.90 23.93 -1.40
C LEU A 242 -32.97 25.39 -1.83
N LEU A 243 -31.83 26.11 -1.82
CA LEU A 243 -31.77 27.50 -2.29
C LEU A 243 -32.13 27.61 -3.77
N THR A 244 -31.61 26.70 -4.59
CA THR A 244 -31.89 26.68 -6.03
C THR A 244 -33.38 26.42 -6.30
N ALA A 245 -33.97 25.45 -5.58
CA ALA A 245 -35.41 25.18 -5.66
C ALA A 245 -36.26 26.38 -5.21
N ALA A 246 -35.90 27.03 -4.10
CA ALA A 246 -36.61 28.19 -3.57
C ALA A 246 -36.61 29.38 -4.54
N ILE A 247 -35.47 29.68 -5.16
CA ILE A 247 -35.34 30.76 -6.16
C ILE A 247 -36.21 30.45 -7.39
N THR A 248 -36.15 29.21 -7.88
CA THR A 248 -36.91 28.78 -9.06
C THR A 248 -38.42 28.87 -8.80
N TYR A 249 -38.86 28.39 -7.64
CA TYR A 249 -40.26 28.48 -7.19
C TYR A 249 -40.73 29.93 -7.08
N TRP A 250 -39.91 30.83 -6.51
CA TRP A 250 -40.27 32.23 -6.39
C TRP A 250 -40.38 32.93 -7.75
N GLY A 251 -39.51 32.58 -8.71
CA GLY A 251 -39.57 33.05 -10.09
C GLY A 251 -40.88 32.67 -10.78
N ILE A 252 -41.30 31.40 -10.66
CA ILE A 252 -42.56 30.89 -11.22
C ILE A 252 -43.77 31.60 -10.60
N LEU A 253 -43.77 31.78 -9.27
CA LEU A 253 -44.83 32.50 -8.56
C LEU A 253 -44.96 33.97 -9.02
N ARG A 254 -43.84 34.68 -9.17
CA ARG A 254 -43.84 36.06 -9.68
C ARG A 254 -44.38 36.13 -11.11
N ALA A 255 -44.02 35.17 -11.97
CA ALA A 255 -44.53 35.10 -13.35
C ALA A 255 -46.05 34.85 -13.41
N ARG A 256 -46.59 33.99 -12.53
CA ARG A 256 -48.04 33.76 -12.39
C ARG A 256 -48.78 35.04 -12.00
N ARG A 257 -48.33 35.74 -10.94
CA ARG A 257 -48.94 37.01 -10.49
C ARG A 257 -48.93 38.10 -11.57
N LYS A 258 -47.88 38.16 -12.39
CA LYS A 258 -47.80 39.15 -13.48
C LYS A 258 -48.79 38.85 -14.62
N ARG A 259 -49.01 37.58 -14.95
CA ARG A 259 -50.01 37.14 -15.95
C ARG A 259 -51.43 37.44 -15.50
N GLU A 260 -51.77 37.17 -14.24
CA GLU A 260 -53.11 37.45 -13.69
C GLU A 260 -53.46 38.95 -13.76
N ARG A 261 -52.46 39.83 -13.56
CA ARG A 261 -52.62 41.29 -13.67
C ARG A 261 -52.71 41.82 -15.10
N THR A 262 -52.33 41.05 -16.12
CA THR A 262 -52.42 41.47 -17.54
C THR A 262 -53.70 40.99 -18.22
N THR A 263 -54.44 40.09 -17.57
CA THR A 263 -55.73 39.55 -18.04
C THR A 263 -56.94 40.13 -17.31
N ALA A 264 -56.72 41.04 -16.35
CA ALA A 264 -57.73 41.82 -15.65
C ALA A 264 -57.71 43.26 -16.18
#